data_AF-A0A8K0CR53-F1
#
_entry.id   AF-A0A8K0CR53-F1
#
_cell.length_a   1.000
_cell.length_b   1.000
_cell.length_c   1.000
_cell.angle_alpha   90.00
_cell.angle_beta   90.00
_cell.angle_gamma   90.00
#
_symmetry.space_group_name_H-M   'P 1'
#
loop_
_entity.id
_entity.type
_entity.pdbx_description
1 polymer ?
#
loop_
_entity_poly.entity_id
_entity_poly.type
_entity_poly.pdbx_seq_one_letter_code
_entity_poly.pdbx_strand_id
1 'polypeptide(L)'
;MWTKFIFNLLVLFVGIHFVLSAEVEKCTGVPNPSVEIKGCEKPPCPLVRGSDIKMIINFNSSTASEYSNELELKVQARVGPVIVSLPLPRELSDVSRNLLNTNCPLNKD
;
A
#
# COMPACT_ATOMS: atom_id res chain seq x y z
N MET A 1 29.73 1.15 43.96
CA MET A 1 29.65 2.25 42.97
C MET A 1 29.66 1.78 41.51
N TRP A 2 29.84 0.48 41.22
CA TRP A 2 29.89 -0.08 39.85
C TRP A 2 28.53 -0.56 39.30
N THR A 3 27.63 -1.02 40.17
CA THR A 3 26.30 -1.54 39.79
C THR A 3 25.38 -0.48 39.20
N LYS A 4 25.50 0.78 39.63
CA LYS A 4 24.77 1.91 39.05
C LYS A 4 25.24 2.24 37.62
N PHE A 5 26.52 1.99 37.32
CA PHE A 5 27.10 2.25 36.00
C PHE A 5 26.66 1.19 34.98
N ILE A 6 26.62 -0.07 35.41
CA ILE A 6 26.14 -1.21 34.61
C ILE A 6 24.63 -1.06 34.32
N PHE A 7 23.83 -0.65 35.30
CA PHE A 7 22.40 -0.41 35.10
C PHE A 7 22.13 0.73 34.12
N ASN A 8 22.89 1.82 34.18
CA ASN A 8 22.76 2.95 33.25
C ASN A 8 23.18 2.59 31.81
N LEU A 9 24.19 1.72 31.65
CA LEU A 9 24.60 1.16 30.35
C LEU A 9 23.55 0.19 29.76
N LEU A 10 22.87 -0.59 30.60
CA LEU A 10 21.81 -1.51 30.18
C LEU A 10 20.54 -0.79 29.72
N VAL A 11 20.17 0.33 30.36
CA VAL A 11 19.03 1.16 29.95
C VAL A 11 19.32 1.90 28.62
N LEU A 12 20.58 2.23 28.33
CA LEU A 12 20.95 2.91 27.08
C LEU A 12 20.86 1.99 25.84
N PHE A 13 20.98 0.67 26.00
CA PHE A 13 21.02 -0.28 24.89
C PHE A 13 19.63 -0.73 24.38
N VAL A 14 18.57 -0.49 25.16
CA VAL A 14 17.18 -0.91 24.81
C VAL A 14 16.53 0.04 23.78
N GLY A 15 17.17 1.16 23.43
CA GLY A 15 16.65 2.15 22.49
C GLY A 15 16.85 1.85 20.99
N ILE A 16 17.20 0.63 20.60
CA ILE A 16 17.34 0.28 19.17
C ILE A 16 15.93 0.17 18.58
N HIS A 17 15.42 1.30 18.08
CA HIS A 17 14.21 1.32 17.26
C HIS A 17 14.47 0.57 15.96
N PHE A 18 13.87 -0.62 15.84
CA PHE A 18 13.82 -1.37 14.59
C PHE A 18 12.90 -0.64 13.61
N VAL A 19 13.47 0.26 12.80
CA VAL A 19 12.75 0.88 11.69
C VAL A 19 12.81 -0.10 10.51
N LEU A 20 11.84 -1.01 10.46
CA LEU A 20 11.70 -1.94 9.34
C LEU A 20 11.16 -1.16 8.13
N SER A 21 12.03 -0.73 7.23
CA SER A 21 11.64 -0.10 5.95
C SER A 21 11.08 -1.20 5.03
N ALA A 22 9.77 -1.24 4.80
CA ALA A 22 9.15 -2.17 3.86
C ALA A 22 9.00 -1.47 2.52
N GLU A 23 9.87 -1.75 1.55
CA GLU A 23 9.76 -1.19 0.20
C GLU A 23 8.51 -1.74 -0.51
N VAL A 24 7.90 -0.96 -1.41
CA VAL A 24 6.74 -1.42 -2.20
C VAL A 24 7.21 -2.53 -3.13
N GLU A 25 6.84 -3.77 -2.82
CA GLU A 25 7.20 -4.92 -3.63
C GLU A 25 6.32 -4.97 -4.89
N LYS A 26 6.98 -4.88 -6.04
CA LYS A 26 6.36 -5.03 -7.35
C LYS A 26 5.97 -6.48 -7.59
N CYS A 27 4.76 -6.72 -8.09
CA CYS A 27 4.36 -8.06 -8.51
C CYS A 27 5.10 -8.44 -9.80
N THR A 28 5.61 -9.66 -9.88
CA THR A 28 6.33 -10.18 -11.06
C THR A 28 5.37 -10.65 -12.15
N GLY A 29 5.73 -10.41 -13.42
CA GLY A 29 4.96 -10.87 -14.58
C GLY A 29 3.67 -10.09 -14.88
N VAL A 30 3.40 -9.01 -14.12
CA VAL A 30 2.25 -8.13 -14.32
C VAL A 30 2.67 -6.66 -14.38
N PRO A 31 1.84 -5.78 -14.97
CA PRO A 31 2.10 -4.35 -15.00
C PRO A 31 2.12 -3.82 -13.57
N ASN A 32 3.18 -3.09 -13.23
CA ASN A 32 3.30 -2.51 -11.90
C ASN A 32 2.81 -1.07 -11.93
N PRO A 33 1.64 -0.77 -11.35
CA PRO A 33 1.19 0.61 -11.22
C PRO A 33 2.07 1.36 -10.22
N SER A 34 2.15 2.68 -10.39
CA SER A 34 2.66 3.55 -9.34
C SER A 34 1.53 3.82 -8.34
N VAL A 35 1.84 3.72 -7.05
CA VAL A 35 0.86 3.92 -5.96
C VAL A 35 1.38 5.00 -5.03
N GLU A 36 0.55 6.02 -4.82
CA GLU A 36 0.80 7.11 -3.88
C GLU A 36 -0.22 7.07 -2.75
N ILE A 37 0.24 7.05 -1.51
CA ILE A 37 -0.61 7.09 -0.32
C ILE A 37 -0.49 8.49 0.28
N LYS A 38 -1.61 9.22 0.39
CA LYS A 38 -1.59 10.56 0.98
C LYS A 38 -1.09 10.51 2.44
N GLY A 39 -0.10 11.34 2.75
CA GLY A 39 0.53 11.36 4.08
C GLY A 39 1.65 10.32 4.26
N CYS A 40 2.06 9.60 3.22
CA CYS A 40 3.18 8.67 3.25
C CYS A 40 4.26 9.06 2.23
N GLU A 41 5.40 9.56 2.72
CA GLU A 41 6.56 9.90 1.87
C GLU A 41 7.45 8.68 1.58
N LYS A 42 7.54 7.77 2.55
CA LYS A 42 8.29 6.52 2.43
C LYS A 42 7.61 5.42 3.23
N PRO A 43 7.60 4.18 2.74
CA PRO A 43 7.05 3.08 3.49
C PRO A 43 8.03 2.60 4.60
N PRO A 44 7.55 1.95 5.67
CA PRO A 44 6.16 1.59 5.95
C PRO A 44 5.32 2.82 6.29
N CYS A 45 4.12 2.89 5.72
CA CYS A 45 3.23 4.02 5.94
C CYS A 45 2.57 3.95 7.33
N PRO A 46 2.52 5.06 8.09
CA PRO A 46 1.77 5.09 9.34
C PRO A 46 0.26 5.07 9.04
N LEU A 47 -0.36 3.91 9.21
CA LEU A 47 -1.81 3.76 9.07
C LEU A 47 -2.47 3.81 10.45
N VAL A 48 -3.37 4.77 10.65
CA VAL A 48 -4.13 4.92 11.90
C VAL A 48 -5.40 4.07 11.81
N ARG A 49 -5.73 3.32 12.86
CA ARG A 49 -6.96 2.51 12.89
C ARG A 49 -8.18 3.43 12.94
N GLY A 50 -9.20 3.08 12.16
CA GLY A 50 -10.46 3.84 12.10
C GLY A 50 -10.39 5.13 11.29
N SER A 51 -9.27 5.41 10.61
CA SER A 51 -9.15 6.53 9.69
C SER A 51 -9.24 6.09 8.23
N ASP A 52 -9.77 6.96 7.39
CA ASP A 52 -9.77 6.77 5.94
C ASP A 52 -8.37 7.02 5.35
N ILE A 53 -8.00 6.20 4.37
CA ILE A 53 -6.75 6.31 3.64
C ILE A 53 -7.08 6.71 2.20
N LYS A 54 -6.37 7.72 1.67
CA LYS A 54 -6.47 8.11 0.26
C LYS A 54 -5.27 7.57 -0.50
N MET A 55 -5.55 6.78 -1.53
CA MET A 55 -4.55 6.22 -2.43
C MET A 55 -4.81 6.72 -3.86
N ILE A 56 -3.76 7.09 -4.57
CA ILE A 56 -3.80 7.42 -5.99
C ILE A 56 -2.99 6.33 -6.72
N ILE A 57 -3.63 5.67 -7.68
CA ILE A 57 -3.03 4.57 -8.44
C ILE A 57 -2.89 5.05 -9.88
N ASN A 58 -1.65 5.14 -10.34
CA ASN A 58 -1.33 5.48 -11.71
C ASN A 58 -0.92 4.18 -12.44
N PHE A 59 -1.71 3.77 -13.41
CA PHE A 59 -1.46 2.57 -14.21
C PHE A 59 -1.47 2.91 -15.70
N ASN A 60 -0.82 2.07 -16.51
CA ASN A 60 -0.80 2.21 -17.95
C ASN A 60 -1.83 1.25 -18.56
N SER A 61 -2.69 1.73 -19.47
CA SER A 61 -3.73 0.94 -20.13
C SER A 61 -3.23 0.03 -21.25
N SER A 62 -1.97 0.18 -21.68
CA SER A 62 -1.33 -0.71 -22.68
C SER A 62 -1.36 -2.20 -22.31
N THR A 63 -1.64 -2.49 -21.05
CA THR A 63 -1.71 -3.84 -20.49
C THR A 63 -3.14 -4.33 -20.25
N ALA A 64 -4.15 -3.51 -20.55
CA ALA A 64 -5.52 -3.98 -20.63
C ALA A 64 -5.63 -4.96 -21.82
N SER A 65 -6.31 -6.09 -21.60
CA SER A 65 -6.87 -6.86 -22.71
C SER A 65 -7.79 -5.92 -23.50
N GLU A 66 -7.73 -5.94 -24.83
CA GLU A 66 -8.46 -5.04 -25.73
C GLU A 66 -9.86 -4.68 -25.20
N TYR A 67 -10.16 -3.37 -25.10
CA TYR A 67 -11.42 -2.81 -24.61
C TYR A 67 -11.90 -3.40 -23.27
N SER A 68 -11.34 -2.93 -22.15
CA SER A 68 -11.88 -3.27 -20.82
C SER A 68 -13.01 -2.32 -20.44
N ASN A 69 -14.24 -2.81 -20.48
CA ASN A 69 -15.42 -2.06 -20.04
C ASN A 69 -15.52 -1.92 -18.51
N GLU A 70 -14.86 -2.82 -17.79
CA GLU A 70 -14.91 -2.91 -16.33
C GLU A 70 -13.49 -2.93 -15.75
N LEU A 71 -13.32 -2.27 -14.61
CA LEU A 71 -12.08 -2.29 -13.83
C LEU A 71 -12.43 -2.47 -12.36
N GLU A 72 -11.92 -3.53 -11.74
CA GLU A 72 -12.20 -3.88 -10.35
C GLU A 72 -10.96 -3.69 -9.47
N LEU A 73 -11.10 -2.98 -8.35
CA LEU A 73 -10.05 -2.84 -7.34
C LEU A 73 -10.22 -3.90 -6.25
N LYS A 74 -9.16 -4.68 -6.00
CA LYS A 74 -9.07 -5.63 -4.89
C LYS A 74 -7.91 -5.26 -3.98
N VAL A 75 -8.20 -5.13 -2.69
CA VAL A 75 -7.18 -4.83 -1.68
C VAL A 75 -7.06 -6.02 -0.74
N GLN A 76 -5.82 -6.49 -0.56
CA GLN A 76 -5.49 -7.59 0.33
C GLN A 76 -4.44 -7.14 1.33
N ALA A 77 -4.64 -7.50 2.59
CA ALA A 77 -3.67 -7.30 3.66
C ALA A 77 -2.99 -8.63 3.99
N ARG A 78 -1.66 -8.62 4.09
CA ARG A 78 -0.87 -9.79 4.49
C ARG A 78 -0.22 -9.56 5.85
N VAL A 79 -0.43 -10.48 6.77
CA VAL A 79 0.22 -10.50 8.09
C VAL A 79 0.87 -11.87 8.26
N GLY A 80 2.18 -11.93 8.00
CA GLY A 80 2.92 -13.18 7.96
C GLY A 80 2.38 -14.15 6.87
N PRO A 81 1.95 -15.37 7.23
CA PRO A 81 1.38 -16.33 6.28
C PRO A 81 -0.09 -16.07 5.95
N VAL A 82 -0.78 -15.19 6.70
CA VAL A 82 -2.21 -14.95 6.55
C VAL A 82 -2.46 -13.82 5.56
N ILE A 83 -3.35 -14.05 4.59
CA ILE A 83 -3.83 -13.04 3.64
C ILE A 83 -5.32 -12.82 3.91
N VAL A 84 -5.72 -11.55 4.06
CA VAL A 84 -7.10 -11.14 4.32
C VAL A 84 -7.53 -10.17 3.23
N SER A 85 -8.64 -10.47 2.56
CA SER A 85 -9.26 -9.53 1.60
C SER A 85 -10.01 -8.46 2.36
N LEU A 86 -9.72 -7.19 2.07
CA LEU A 86 -10.43 -6.06 2.67
C LEU A 86 -11.69 -5.77 1.84
N PRO A 87 -12.89 -5.80 2.46
CA PRO A 87 -14.11 -5.46 1.75
C PRO A 87 -14.11 -3.98 1.39
N LEU A 88 -14.20 -3.68 0.10
CA LEU A 88 -14.35 -2.31 -0.39
C LEU A 88 -15.83 -2.01 -0.67
N PRO A 89 -16.30 -0.78 -0.41
CA PRO A 89 -17.59 -0.30 -0.90
C PRO A 89 -17.67 -0.43 -2.41
N ARG A 90 -18.86 -0.73 -2.94
CA ARG A 90 -19.09 -0.93 -4.38
C ARG A 90 -18.64 0.27 -5.24
N GLU A 91 -18.73 1.46 -4.68
CA GLU A 91 -18.28 2.69 -5.31
C GLU A 91 -16.77 2.63 -5.57
N LEU A 92 -15.97 2.23 -4.58
CA LEU A 92 -14.51 2.15 -4.68
C LEU A 92 -14.03 0.88 -5.39
N SER A 93 -14.78 -0.22 -5.32
CA SER A 93 -14.40 -1.47 -5.99
C SER A 93 -14.59 -1.39 -7.50
N ASP A 94 -15.62 -0.67 -7.97
CA ASP A 94 -15.87 -0.40 -9.39
C ASP A 94 -15.11 0.87 -9.81
N VAL A 95 -13.86 0.66 -10.20
CA VAL A 95 -12.92 1.75 -10.50
C VAL A 95 -13.39 2.53 -11.71
N SER A 96 -14.13 1.92 -12.64
CA SER A 96 -14.67 2.57 -13.83
C SER A 96 -15.48 3.83 -13.51
N ARG A 97 -16.08 3.90 -12.32
CA ARG A 97 -16.83 5.08 -11.83
C ARG A 97 -15.98 6.12 -11.09
N ASN A 98 -14.72 5.81 -10.79
CA ASN A 98 -13.82 6.61 -9.95
C ASN A 98 -12.46 6.89 -10.62
N LEU A 99 -12.36 6.74 -11.94
CA LEU A 99 -11.18 7.14 -12.71
C LEU A 99 -11.09 8.67 -12.76
N LEU A 100 -9.89 9.20 -12.53
CA LEU A 100 -9.67 10.65 -12.48
C LEU A 100 -9.45 11.29 -13.86
N ASN A 101 -8.76 10.58 -14.75
CA ASN A 101 -8.24 11.15 -16.00
C ASN A 101 -8.79 10.47 -17.27
N THR A 102 -9.60 9.42 -17.10
CA THR A 102 -10.13 8.63 -18.21
C THR A 102 -11.46 8.02 -17.79
N ASN A 103 -12.16 7.38 -18.73
CA ASN A 103 -13.39 6.65 -18.47
C ASN A 103 -13.29 5.27 -19.10
N CYS A 104 -14.09 4.33 -18.60
CA CYS A 104 -14.29 3.09 -19.33
C CYS A 104 -15.15 3.34 -20.59
N PRO A 105 -14.92 2.59 -21.68
CA PRO A 105 -13.94 1.50 -21.81
C PRO A 105 -12.49 1.98 -21.91
N LEU A 106 -11.58 1.24 -21.28
CA LEU A 106 -10.14 1.49 -21.39
C LEU A 106 -9.64 0.92 -22.72
N ASN A 107 -9.05 1.78 -23.53
CA ASN A 107 -8.40 1.36 -24.78
C ASN A 107 -6.93 1.03 -24.53
N LYS A 108 -6.43 0.09 -25.32
CA LYS A 108 -5.00 -0.22 -25.40
C LYS A 108 -4.37 0.81 -26.34
N ASP A 109 -3.65 1.77 -25.78
CA ASP A 109 -2.81 2.70 -26.55
C ASP A 109 -1.54 1.98 -27.06
#